data_AF-A0A7X9BWP6-F1
#
_entry.id   AF-A0A7X9BWP6-F1
#
_cell.length_a   1.000
_cell.length_b   1.000
_cell.length_c   1.000
_cell.angle_alpha   90.00
_cell.angle_beta   90.00
_cell.angle_gamma   90.00
#
_symmetry.space_group_name_H-M   'P 1'
#
loop_
_entity.id
_entity.type
_entity.pdbx_description
1 polymer ?
#
loop_
_entity_poly.entity_id
_entity_poly.type
_entity_poly.pdbx_seq_one_letter_code
_entity_poly.pdbx_strand_id
1 'polypeptide(L)'
;MIVSVFAGCGQSKTPASQSSPSSSQSKANEPSQSTDAKPTTLNFWTFQELHKSFMDDAVETWNAKNPDRAIELKTDVYPYDENHNKLLIALQSGTGAPDIVDIEIGKFANFLKGSNPGLAELNRVVEPV
;
A
#
# COMPACT_ATOMS: atom_id res chain seq x y z
N MET A 1 0.59 10.05 -35.91
CA MET A 1 0.80 8.60 -35.73
C MET A 1 1.96 8.19 -36.61
N ILE A 2 3.15 8.08 -36.03
CA ILE A 2 4.35 7.57 -36.70
C ILE A 2 4.67 6.27 -35.98
N VAL A 3 4.31 5.17 -36.63
CA VAL A 3 4.62 3.80 -36.21
C VAL A 3 5.81 3.36 -37.04
N SER A 4 6.96 3.21 -36.39
CA SER A 4 8.18 2.67 -37.01
C SER A 4 8.50 1.33 -36.35
N VAL A 5 8.16 0.25 -37.05
CA VAL A 5 8.50 -1.14 -36.70
C VAL A 5 9.80 -1.49 -37.43
N PHE A 6 10.84 -1.85 -36.69
CA PHE A 6 12.03 -2.50 -37.25
C PHE A 6 11.89 -4.01 -37.11
N ALA A 7 11.56 -4.68 -38.22
CA ALA A 7 11.63 -6.12 -38.37
C ALA A 7 12.96 -6.49 -39.05
N GLY A 8 13.83 -7.20 -38.32
CA GLY A 8 15.08 -7.75 -38.83
C GLY A 8 14.94 -9.23 -39.20
N CYS A 9 15.20 -9.56 -40.46
CA CYS A 9 15.24 -10.93 -41.00
C CYS A 9 16.58 -11.63 -40.70
N GLY A 10 16.52 -12.90 -40.29
CA GLY A 10 17.67 -13.80 -40.23
C GLY A 10 17.26 -15.21 -40.66
N GLN A 11 17.70 -15.60 -41.86
CA GLN A 11 17.39 -16.88 -42.52
C GLN A 11 18.35 -17.99 -42.02
N SER A 12 17.82 -19.20 -41.77
CA SER A 12 18.16 -20.42 -42.53
C SER A 12 18.24 -21.73 -41.72
N LYS A 13 17.69 -22.79 -42.36
CA LYS A 13 17.92 -24.25 -42.23
C LYS A 13 17.06 -25.05 -41.24
N THR A 14 16.08 -25.76 -41.82
CA THR A 14 15.48 -27.00 -41.31
C THR A 14 16.23 -28.20 -41.92
N PRO A 15 16.37 -29.32 -41.20
CA PRO A 15 15.66 -30.53 -41.64
C PRO A 15 14.94 -31.26 -40.48
N ALA A 16 13.92 -32.02 -40.88
CA ALA A 16 13.01 -32.79 -40.05
C ALA A 16 13.67 -33.99 -39.35
N SER A 17 13.15 -34.40 -38.18
CA SER A 17 12.31 -35.61 -38.02
C SER A 17 12.22 -36.09 -36.55
N GLN A 18 11.10 -36.76 -36.27
CA GLN A 18 10.83 -37.74 -35.19
C GLN A 18 10.08 -37.32 -33.91
N SER A 19 9.12 -38.19 -33.61
CA SER A 19 7.96 -38.10 -32.74
C SER A 19 8.10 -38.91 -31.44
N SER A 20 7.41 -38.42 -30.40
CA SER A 20 6.71 -39.18 -29.32
C SER A 20 7.55 -39.69 -28.12
N PRO A 21 6.93 -40.04 -26.96
CA PRO A 21 6.73 -39.12 -25.82
C PRO A 21 7.15 -39.73 -24.45
N SER A 22 7.38 -38.92 -23.41
CA SER A 22 7.33 -39.46 -22.03
C SER A 22 7.12 -38.38 -20.95
N SER A 23 5.88 -38.38 -20.43
CA SER A 23 5.50 -38.35 -19.01
C SER A 23 6.22 -37.45 -17.99
N SER A 24 5.45 -36.45 -17.54
CA SER A 24 5.02 -36.30 -16.14
C SER A 24 6.05 -35.95 -15.06
N GLN A 25 6.04 -34.70 -14.61
CA GLN A 25 5.81 -34.37 -13.20
C GLN A 25 5.32 -32.92 -13.05
N SER A 26 4.00 -32.78 -13.06
CA SER A 26 3.30 -31.55 -12.69
C SER A 26 3.43 -31.36 -11.18
N LYS A 27 4.25 -30.41 -10.73
CA LYS A 27 3.95 -29.69 -9.50
C LYS A 27 2.88 -28.67 -9.87
N ALA A 28 1.64 -28.96 -9.51
CA ALA A 28 0.57 -28.00 -9.51
C ALA A 28 0.97 -26.87 -8.56
N ASN A 29 1.50 -25.78 -9.10
CA ASN A 29 1.25 -24.48 -8.50
C ASN A 29 -0.24 -24.26 -8.70
N GLU A 30 -1.02 -24.38 -7.63
CA GLU A 30 -2.34 -23.79 -7.65
C GLU A 30 -2.21 -22.34 -8.10
N PRO A 31 -3.05 -21.88 -9.04
CA PRO A 31 -3.19 -20.46 -9.25
C PRO A 31 -3.75 -19.91 -7.94
N SER A 32 -2.93 -19.15 -7.21
CA SER A 32 -3.42 -18.16 -6.27
C SER A 32 -4.52 -17.42 -7.00
N GLN A 33 -5.79 -17.69 -6.66
CA GLN A 33 -6.91 -16.87 -7.07
C GLN A 33 -6.68 -15.51 -6.41
N SER A 34 -5.89 -14.67 -7.06
CA SER A 34 -5.96 -13.23 -6.87
C SER A 34 -7.34 -12.85 -7.39
N THR A 35 -8.34 -12.86 -6.52
CA THR A 35 -9.52 -12.04 -6.74
C THR A 35 -9.00 -10.64 -7.02
N ASP A 36 -9.32 -10.08 -8.19
CA ASP A 36 -9.00 -8.70 -8.60
C ASP A 36 -9.73 -7.67 -7.72
N ALA A 37 -9.57 -7.78 -6.40
CA ALA A 37 -10.09 -6.84 -5.44
C ALA A 37 -9.29 -5.54 -5.60
N LYS A 38 -9.98 -4.46 -5.95
CA LYS A 38 -9.38 -3.14 -6.00
C LYS A 38 -8.74 -2.82 -4.63
N PRO A 39 -7.49 -2.35 -4.57
CA PRO A 39 -6.85 -2.00 -3.31
C PRO A 39 -7.67 -0.98 -2.52
N THR A 40 -7.66 -1.11 -1.20
CA THR A 40 -8.19 -0.09 -0.30
C THR A 40 -7.19 1.06 -0.23
N THR A 41 -7.57 2.22 -0.74
CA THR A 41 -6.75 3.42 -0.64
C THR A 41 -6.88 4.03 0.76
N LEU A 42 -5.75 4.27 1.43
CA LEU A 42 -5.65 4.96 2.71
C LEU A 42 -4.70 6.15 2.58
N ASN A 43 -4.96 7.23 3.30
CA ASN A 43 -4.06 8.38 3.36
C ASN A 43 -3.33 8.41 4.71
N PHE A 44 -2.03 8.67 4.66
CA PHE A 44 -1.16 8.78 5.82
C PHE A 44 -0.40 10.10 5.81
N TRP A 45 -0.50 10.86 6.90
CA TRP A 45 0.34 12.05 7.10
C TRP A 45 1.44 11.75 8.10
N THR A 46 2.66 12.12 7.75
CA THR A 46 3.81 12.02 8.65
C THR A 46 4.65 13.29 8.63
N PHE A 47 5.39 13.52 9.70
CA PHE A 47 6.43 14.55 9.75
C PHE A 47 7.84 13.97 9.62
N GLN A 48 7.97 12.66 9.42
CA GLN A 48 9.25 11.95 9.37
C GLN A 48 9.35 11.13 8.07
N GLU A 49 10.33 11.45 7.23
CA GLU A 49 10.61 10.70 6.00
C GLU A 49 10.89 9.21 6.29
N LEU A 50 11.58 8.92 7.40
CA LEU A 50 11.86 7.54 7.81
C LEU A 50 10.59 6.72 8.10
N HIS A 51 9.54 7.36 8.61
CA HIS A 51 8.28 6.68 8.87
C HIS A 51 7.54 6.37 7.57
N LYS A 52 7.68 7.21 6.53
CA LYS A 52 7.19 6.88 5.19
C LYS A 52 7.86 5.61 4.67
N SER A 53 9.19 5.54 4.71
CA SER A 53 9.91 4.34 4.26
C SER A 53 9.52 3.07 5.02
N PHE A 54 9.32 3.19 6.34
CA PHE A 54 8.82 2.08 7.16
C PHE A 54 7.42 1.63 6.73
N MET A 55 6.50 2.57 6.48
CA MET A 55 5.14 2.25 6.07
C MET A 55 5.07 1.70 4.64
N ASP A 56 5.94 2.15 3.74
CA ASP A 56 6.05 1.60 2.38
C ASP A 56 6.40 0.09 2.42
N ASP A 57 7.40 -0.30 3.24
CA ASP A 57 7.78 -1.71 3.46
C ASP A 57 6.66 -2.52 4.14
N ALA A 58 5.96 -1.92 5.11
CA ALA A 58 4.84 -2.54 5.79
C ALA A 58 3.68 -2.84 4.81
N VAL A 59 3.39 -1.93 3.88
CA VAL A 59 2.36 -2.10 2.84
C VAL A 59 2.75 -3.21 1.87
N GLU A 60 4.01 -3.26 1.43
CA GLU A 60 4.51 -4.35 0.58
C GLU A 60 4.35 -5.71 1.26
N THR A 61 4.80 -5.80 2.52
CA THR A 61 4.68 -7.02 3.33
C THR A 61 3.22 -7.44 3.55
N TRP A 62 2.34 -6.47 3.80
CA TRP A 62 0.92 -6.72 3.97
C TRP A 62 0.28 -7.27 2.69
N ASN A 63 0.52 -6.62 1.55
CA ASN A 63 -0.08 -6.97 0.27
C ASN A 63 0.38 -8.35 -0.20
N ALA A 64 1.63 -8.73 0.04
CA ALA A 64 2.13 -10.07 -0.26
C ALA A 64 1.40 -11.18 0.54
N LYS A 65 0.96 -10.87 1.77
CA LYS A 65 0.27 -11.81 2.66
C LYS A 65 -1.26 -11.75 2.57
N ASN A 66 -1.82 -10.66 2.05
CA ASN A 66 -3.25 -10.38 2.02
C ASN A 66 -3.69 -9.90 0.62
N PRO A 67 -3.51 -10.71 -0.43
CA PRO A 67 -3.80 -10.29 -1.81
C PRO A 67 -5.28 -9.99 -2.05
N ASP A 68 -6.18 -10.54 -1.25
CA ASP A 68 -7.63 -10.33 -1.27
C ASP A 68 -8.07 -8.97 -0.68
N ARG A 69 -7.17 -8.30 0.06
CA ARG A 69 -7.41 -7.04 0.77
C ARG A 69 -6.17 -6.16 0.78
N ALA A 70 -5.63 -5.97 -0.42
CA ALA A 70 -4.48 -5.12 -0.67
C ALA A 70 -4.77 -3.66 -0.29
N ILE A 71 -3.71 -2.93 0.08
CA ILE A 71 -3.71 -1.53 0.49
C ILE A 71 -2.89 -0.72 -0.51
N GLU A 72 -3.40 0.45 -0.88
CA GLU A 72 -2.64 1.54 -1.48
C GLU A 72 -2.51 2.66 -0.45
N LEU A 73 -1.30 2.92 0.05
CA LEU A 73 -1.06 3.96 1.05
C LEU A 73 -0.53 5.24 0.37
N LYS A 74 -1.29 6.32 0.47
CA LYS A 74 -0.90 7.65 0.01
C LYS A 74 -0.28 8.42 1.15
N THR A 75 1.04 8.51 1.14
CA THR A 75 1.79 9.17 2.22
C THR A 75 2.17 10.59 1.83
N ASP A 76 1.77 11.57 2.65
CA ASP A 76 2.30 12.93 2.59
C ASP A 76 3.28 13.15 3.75
N VAL A 77 4.43 13.76 3.43
CA VAL A 77 5.44 14.15 4.42
C VAL A 77 5.43 15.66 4.55
N TYR A 78 5.04 16.16 5.73
CA TYR A 78 4.98 17.59 6.04
C TYR A 78 6.07 17.98 7.04
N PRO A 79 6.52 19.25 7.07
CA PRO A 79 7.29 19.76 8.20
C PRO A 79 6.56 19.54 9.53
N TYR A 80 7.32 19.34 10.61
CA TYR A 80 6.82 19.04 11.95
C TYR A 80 5.61 19.90 12.37
N ASP A 81 5.74 21.23 12.33
CA ASP A 81 4.64 22.11 12.74
C ASP A 81 3.48 22.10 11.74
N GLU A 82 3.76 21.97 10.44
CA GLU A 82 2.72 21.93 9.41
C GLU A 82 1.82 20.70 9.57
N ASN A 83 2.39 19.52 9.80
CA ASN A 83 1.64 18.28 10.02
C ASN A 83 0.60 18.44 11.13
N HIS A 84 1.03 18.93 12.30
CA HIS A 84 0.18 19.07 13.47
C HIS A 84 -0.84 20.20 13.34
N ASN A 85 -0.46 21.32 12.71
CA ASN A 85 -1.38 22.43 12.47
C ASN A 85 -2.46 22.05 11.46
N LYS A 86 -2.12 21.35 10.36
CA LYS A 86 -3.09 20.85 9.38
C LYS A 86 -4.04 19.84 10.01
N LEU A 87 -3.53 18.91 10.82
CA LEU A 87 -4.39 17.98 11.54
C LEU A 87 -5.38 18.71 12.45
N LEU A 88 -4.91 19.69 13.24
CA LEU A 88 -5.78 20.43 14.15
C LEU A 88 -6.90 21.16 13.40
N ILE A 89 -6.59 21.81 12.28
CA ILE A 89 -7.58 22.49 11.42
C ILE A 89 -8.55 21.48 10.82
N ALA A 90 -8.05 20.35 10.31
CA ALA A 90 -8.87 19.30 9.72
C ALA A 90 -9.89 18.74 10.72
N LEU A 91 -9.45 18.44 11.94
CA LEU A 91 -10.32 17.95 13.01
C LEU A 91 -11.34 19.00 13.47
N GLN A 92 -10.95 20.27 13.57
CA GLN A 92 -11.86 21.36 13.93
C GLN A 92 -12.91 21.64 12.86
N SER A 93 -12.54 21.50 11.58
CA SER A 93 -13.46 21.67 10.45
C SER A 93 -14.33 20.45 10.19
N GLY A 94 -13.97 19.29 10.74
CA GLY A 94 -14.64 18.01 10.50
C GLY A 94 -14.40 17.42 9.11
N THR A 95 -13.40 17.92 8.37
CA THR A 95 -13.10 17.47 7.00
C THR A 95 -11.61 17.56 6.69
N GLY A 96 -11.15 16.75 5.73
CA GLY A 96 -9.79 16.79 5.21
C GLY A 96 -8.71 16.16 6.09
N ALA A 97 -9.09 15.48 7.17
CA ALA A 97 -8.15 14.69 7.98
C ALA A 97 -7.75 13.41 7.22
N PRO A 98 -6.51 12.92 7.37
CA PRO A 98 -6.10 11.65 6.80
C PRO A 98 -6.72 10.49 7.59
N ASP A 99 -6.66 9.27 7.03
CA ASP A 99 -7.08 8.05 7.72
C ASP A 99 -6.10 7.71 8.86
N ILE A 100 -4.81 7.99 8.66
CA ILE A 100 -3.72 7.73 9.60
C ILE A 100 -2.86 8.99 9.70
N VAL A 101 -2.41 9.35 10.90
CA VAL A 101 -1.50 10.47 11.10
C VAL A 101 -0.48 10.17 12.18
N ASP A 102 0.77 10.54 11.91
CA ASP A 102 1.82 10.55 12.90
C ASP A 102 1.69 11.81 13.78
N ILE A 103 1.52 11.59 15.08
CA ILE A 103 1.40 12.66 16.07
C ILE A 103 2.54 12.52 17.05
N GLU A 104 3.35 13.56 17.15
CA GLU A 104 4.42 13.59 18.14
C GLU A 104 3.83 13.61 19.55
N ILE A 105 4.46 12.85 20.46
CA ILE A 105 3.94 12.58 21.80
C ILE A 105 3.71 13.87 22.61
N GLY A 106 4.59 14.86 22.51
CA GLY A 106 4.46 16.17 23.13
C GLY A 106 3.29 17.01 22.58
N LYS A 107 2.78 16.70 21.39
CA LYS A 107 1.60 17.36 20.80
C LYS A 107 0.30 16.60 21.07
N PHE A 108 0.35 15.31 21.40
CA PHE A 108 -0.81 14.42 21.46
C PHE A 108 -1.96 14.94 22.33
N ALA A 109 -1.64 15.48 23.51
CA ALA A 109 -2.66 16.03 24.43
C ALA A 109 -3.51 17.16 23.82
N ASN A 110 -3.05 17.83 22.76
CA ASN A 110 -3.82 18.86 22.09
C ASN A 110 -5.00 18.30 21.28
N PHE A 111 -4.94 17.04 20.86
CA PHE A 111 -5.96 16.39 20.04
C PHE A 111 -7.01 15.63 20.87
N LEU A 112 -6.80 15.54 22.18
CA LEU A 112 -7.72 14.87 23.13
C LEU A 112 -8.62 15.86 23.88
N LYS A 113 -8.57 17.15 23.55
CA LYS A 113 -9.37 18.16 24.24
C LYS A 113 -10.84 18.07 23.82
N GLY A 114 -11.73 18.29 24.78
CA GLY A 114 -13.18 18.24 24.58
C GLY A 114 -13.81 16.92 25.00
N SER A 115 -15.13 16.82 24.88
CA SER A 115 -15.90 15.62 25.27
C SER A 115 -15.95 14.54 24.20
N ASN A 116 -15.50 14.84 22.97
CA ASN A 116 -15.47 13.90 21.86
C ASN A 116 -14.22 14.16 21.00
N PRO A 117 -13.06 13.58 21.36
CA PRO A 117 -11.83 13.72 20.60
C PRO A 117 -12.00 13.33 19.12
N GLY A 118 -11.29 14.01 18.22
CA GLY A 118 -11.33 13.75 16.78
C GLY A 118 -10.52 12.53 16.32
N LEU A 119 -10.07 11.69 17.25
CA LEU A 119 -9.26 10.50 16.99
C LEU A 119 -10.07 9.25 17.27
N ALA A 120 -9.91 8.23 16.43
CA ALA A 120 -10.52 6.92 16.67
C ALA A 120 -9.89 6.23 17.88
N GLU A 121 -10.71 5.69 18.77
CA GLU A 121 -10.24 4.89 19.90
C GLU A 121 -9.69 3.54 19.44
N LEU A 122 -8.52 3.15 19.97
CA LEU A 122 -7.87 1.88 19.67
C LEU A 122 -7.88 0.91 20.88
N ASN A 123 -8.67 1.19 21.92
CA ASN A 123 -8.76 0.36 23.13
C ASN A 123 -8.98 -1.13 22.82
N ARG A 124 -9.86 -1.45 21.86
CA ARG A 124 -10.16 -2.82 21.44
C ARG A 124 -8.92 -3.63 21.03
N VAL A 125 -7.86 -2.99 20.56
CA VAL A 125 -6.64 -3.67 20.09
C VAL A 125 -5.47 -3.58 21.08
N VAL A 126 -5.55 -2.71 22.09
CA VAL A 126 -4.47 -2.47 23.06
C VAL A 126 -4.78 -3.03 24.45
N GLU A 127 -6.06 -3.09 24.83
CA GLU A 127 -6.45 -3.60 26.15
C GLU A 127 -6.10 -5.10 26.29
N PRO A 128 -5.59 -5.53 27.47
CA PRO A 128 -5.33 -6.94 27.73
C PRO A 128 -6.62 -7.75 27.55
N VAL A 129 -6.52 -8.86 26.83
CA VAL A 129 -7.58 -9.87 26.70
C VAL A 129 -7.69 -10.77 27.92
#